data_AF-F1RDW8-F1
#
_entry.id   AF-F1RDW8-F1
#
_cell.length_a   1.000
_cell.length_b   1.000
_cell.length_c   1.000
_cell.angle_alpha   90.00
_cell.angle_beta   90.00
_cell.angle_gamma   90.00
#
_symmetry.space_group_name_H-M   'P 1'
#
loop_
_entity.id
_entity.type
_entity.pdbx_description
1 polymer ?
#
loop_
_entity_poly.entity_id
_entity_poly.type
_entity_poly.pdbx_seq_one_letter_code
_entity_poly.pdbx_strand_id
1 'polypeptide(L)'
;MKRSFSGSPLKARTGGSSESNECLSGMGSFGAASRVSVTRPNADSGVQLEIPLDVVEEILLNLPAHQVVRVCRLVCPEWKELVDSAAHWRERCRREGIQPCDASRPPVDWCQFYILNKNRRNLIKNPKAEAGLQGWEIAGNGDACWLTEENRKPFPENTVTRCFVSFNGLCLKRQLIDLQKEGYSAAFMDQLQPDIKISDWYTTNTHYKNLYQVNMQLLDEEMQAITSYHPYKMFLEGDNYPWCEITHVFRNYGPGVRFIRFTHGGLGKQTPRGHNGIRLTNSSVEICPAAERRTSRMEDGT
;
A
#
# COMPACT_ATOMS: atom_id res chain seq x y z
N MET A 1 0.77 15.33 -51.90
CA MET A 1 1.49 16.62 -51.94
C MET A 1 2.67 16.53 -51.00
N LYS A 2 3.89 16.61 -51.56
CA LYS A 2 5.17 16.61 -50.87
C LYS A 2 5.36 17.90 -50.08
N ARG A 3 6.04 17.86 -48.92
CA ARG A 3 7.10 18.81 -48.58
C ARG A 3 8.01 18.24 -47.49
N SER A 4 9.18 17.87 -47.97
CA SER A 4 10.44 17.59 -47.28
C SER A 4 11.09 18.86 -46.74
N PHE A 5 11.80 18.78 -45.62
CA PHE A 5 12.94 19.66 -45.34
C PHE A 5 14.13 18.82 -44.89
N SER A 6 15.19 18.93 -45.69
CA SER A 6 16.55 18.44 -45.50
C SER A 6 17.39 19.45 -44.72
N GLY A 7 18.35 18.99 -43.92
CA GLY A 7 19.40 19.85 -43.38
C GLY A 7 20.35 19.16 -42.39
N SER A 8 21.43 18.58 -42.91
CA SER A 8 22.74 18.36 -42.24
C SER A 8 23.80 18.96 -43.19
N PRO A 9 25.13 19.09 -42.88
CA PRO A 9 25.92 18.56 -41.74
C PRO A 9 27.06 19.51 -41.25
N LEU A 10 27.91 19.04 -40.30
CA LEU A 10 29.40 19.14 -40.19
C LEU A 10 29.82 19.07 -38.70
N LYS A 11 30.42 17.97 -38.20
CA LYS A 11 31.85 17.51 -38.24
C LYS A 11 32.79 18.17 -37.22
N ALA A 12 33.34 17.34 -36.32
CA ALA A 12 34.70 17.30 -35.73
C ALA A 12 34.60 16.68 -34.30
N ARG A 13 35.47 15.81 -33.77
CA ARG A 13 36.73 15.21 -34.22
C ARG A 13 37.01 14.03 -33.26
N THR A 14 37.58 12.96 -33.77
CA THR A 14 38.11 11.78 -33.06
C THR A 14 39.62 11.92 -32.80
N GLY A 15 40.08 11.36 -31.68
CA GLY A 15 41.45 10.93 -31.37
C GLY A 15 41.35 10.04 -30.12
N GLY A 16 41.70 8.75 -30.13
CA GLY A 16 43.08 8.20 -30.19
C GLY A 16 43.69 8.33 -28.79
N SER A 17 44.07 7.29 -28.04
CA SER A 17 44.90 6.14 -28.41
C SER A 17 44.82 4.99 -27.39
N SER A 18 45.21 3.82 -27.88
CA SER A 18 45.55 2.55 -27.24
C SER A 18 46.65 2.62 -26.17
N GLU A 19 46.64 1.69 -25.21
CA GLU A 19 47.77 0.78 -24.95
C GLU A 19 47.40 -0.35 -23.97
N SER A 20 47.86 -1.54 -24.31
CA SER A 20 47.83 -2.82 -23.58
C SER A 20 49.09 -2.98 -22.73
N ASN A 21 49.01 -3.64 -21.56
CA ASN A 21 49.92 -4.73 -21.19
C ASN A 21 49.58 -5.40 -19.83
N GLU A 22 49.53 -6.73 -19.93
CA GLU A 22 49.99 -7.82 -19.06
C GLU A 22 49.98 -7.78 -17.52
N CYS A 23 49.51 -8.93 -17.00
CA CYS A 23 49.71 -9.62 -15.73
C CYS A 23 50.97 -9.28 -14.91
N LEU A 24 50.81 -9.22 -13.57
CA LEU A 24 51.41 -10.17 -12.61
C LEU A 24 50.96 -9.90 -11.16
N SER A 25 50.77 -11.02 -10.45
CA SER A 25 50.69 -11.28 -9.01
C SER A 25 51.05 -10.18 -7.99
N GLY A 26 50.22 -10.06 -6.95
CA GLY A 26 50.60 -9.44 -5.68
C GLY A 26 49.54 -9.61 -4.60
N MET A 27 49.71 -10.62 -3.73
CA MET A 27 49.00 -10.72 -2.45
C MET A 27 49.38 -9.52 -1.56
N GLY A 28 48.38 -8.79 -1.05
CA GLY A 28 48.57 -7.66 -0.15
C GLY A 28 47.53 -7.66 0.95
N SER A 29 47.97 -7.98 2.16
CA SER A 29 47.20 -8.00 3.41
C SER A 29 46.63 -6.61 3.74
N PHE A 30 45.32 -6.51 4.00
CA PHE A 30 44.69 -5.28 4.48
C PHE A 30 44.93 -5.14 5.99
N GLY A 31 45.73 -4.13 6.35
CA GLY A 31 46.01 -3.73 7.72
C GLY A 31 44.77 -3.20 8.44
N ALA A 32 44.64 -3.60 9.70
CA ALA A 32 43.59 -3.21 10.62
C ALA A 32 43.64 -1.71 10.95
N ALA A 33 42.47 -1.06 10.95
CA ALA A 33 42.30 0.31 11.41
C ALA A 33 42.40 0.39 12.95
N SER A 34 43.28 1.26 13.44
CA SER A 34 43.47 1.56 14.87
C SER A 34 42.20 2.11 15.53
N ARG A 35 41.80 1.52 16.65
CA ARG A 35 40.81 2.08 17.58
C ARG A 35 41.46 3.14 18.46
N VAL A 36 40.81 4.31 18.58
CA VAL A 36 41.10 5.32 19.60
C VAL A 36 40.52 4.85 20.92
N SER A 37 41.38 4.65 21.92
CA SER A 37 41.01 4.29 23.29
C SER A 37 40.70 5.55 24.10
N VAL A 38 39.45 5.67 24.57
CA VAL A 38 39.08 6.60 25.64
C VAL A 38 39.12 5.82 26.94
N THR A 39 40.15 6.07 27.76
CA THR A 39 40.29 5.50 29.10
C THR A 39 39.44 6.31 30.10
N ARG A 40 38.50 5.62 30.77
CA ARG A 40 37.92 6.05 32.05
C ARG A 40 38.41 5.09 33.14
N PRO A 41 38.72 5.55 34.37
CA PRO A 41 39.28 4.69 35.40
C PRO A 41 38.20 3.86 36.13
N ASN A 42 38.62 2.64 36.48
CA ASN A 42 37.92 1.56 37.18
C ASN A 42 37.21 1.95 38.49
N ALA A 43 36.05 1.33 38.76
CA ALA A 43 35.90 0.27 39.78
C ALA A 43 34.42 -0.03 40.07
N ASP A 44 33.90 -1.15 39.55
CA ASP A 44 33.00 -2.02 40.32
C ASP A 44 33.12 -3.45 39.74
N SER A 45 33.61 -4.38 40.55
CA SER A 45 33.74 -5.80 40.18
C SER A 45 32.40 -6.51 40.36
N GLY A 46 31.43 -6.12 39.55
CA GLY A 46 30.30 -6.97 39.20
C GLY A 46 30.75 -7.92 38.09
N VAL A 47 30.39 -9.20 38.17
CA VAL A 47 30.54 -10.12 37.04
C VAL A 47 29.74 -9.54 35.88
N GLN A 48 30.41 -8.89 34.94
CA GLN A 48 29.79 -8.43 33.71
C GLN A 48 29.49 -9.69 32.91
N LEU A 49 28.26 -10.20 33.07
CA LEU A 49 27.69 -11.22 32.19
C LEU A 49 27.64 -10.61 30.80
N GLU A 50 28.72 -10.79 30.03
CA GLU A 50 28.75 -10.49 28.61
C GLU A 50 27.87 -11.53 27.93
N ILE A 51 26.58 -11.20 27.78
CA ILE A 51 25.64 -11.99 27.01
C ILE A 51 26.06 -11.89 25.55
N PRO A 52 26.33 -13.01 24.87
CA PRO A 52 26.60 -13.01 23.43
C PRO A 52 25.51 -12.30 22.60
N LEU A 53 25.90 -11.54 21.57
CA LEU A 53 24.98 -10.72 20.77
C LEU A 53 23.92 -11.53 20.02
N ASP A 54 24.23 -12.78 19.66
CA ASP A 54 23.30 -13.75 19.08
C ASP A 54 22.17 -14.12 20.07
N VAL A 55 22.50 -14.27 21.36
CA VAL A 55 21.51 -14.50 22.42
C VAL A 55 20.65 -13.25 22.61
N VAL A 56 21.24 -12.05 22.56
CA VAL A 56 20.49 -10.79 22.59
C VAL A 56 19.55 -10.71 21.38
N GLU A 57 20.02 -11.03 20.18
CA GLU A 57 19.19 -11.05 18.97
C GLU A 57 18.01 -11.99 19.12
N GLU A 58 18.24 -13.20 19.62
CA GLU A 58 17.17 -14.16 19.89
C GLU A 58 16.13 -13.61 20.88
N ILE A 59 16.57 -12.96 21.96
CA ILE A 59 15.67 -12.29 22.91
C ILE A 59 14.85 -11.21 22.18
N LEU A 60 15.51 -10.34 21.41
CA LEU A 60 14.85 -9.26 20.69
C LEU A 60 13.84 -9.79 19.65
N LEU A 61 14.12 -10.91 18.99
CA LEU A 61 13.21 -11.53 18.02
C LEU A 61 11.90 -12.03 18.68
N ASN A 62 11.95 -12.39 19.96
CA ASN A 62 10.79 -12.87 20.71
C ASN A 62 9.97 -11.75 21.40
N LEU A 63 10.46 -10.51 21.39
CA LEU A 63 9.74 -9.36 21.97
C LEU A 63 8.68 -8.78 21.01
N PRO A 64 7.74 -7.93 21.46
CA PRO A 64 6.91 -7.15 20.56
C PRO A 64 7.72 -6.12 19.77
N ALA A 65 7.54 -6.05 18.45
CA ALA A 65 8.33 -5.17 17.57
C ALA A 65 8.32 -3.69 17.99
N HIS A 66 7.19 -3.19 18.51
CA HIS A 66 7.10 -1.81 18.98
C HIS A 66 7.99 -1.56 20.21
N GLN A 67 8.20 -2.55 21.08
CA GLN A 67 9.13 -2.44 22.21
C GLN A 67 10.58 -2.49 21.74
N VAL A 68 10.88 -3.34 20.76
CA VAL A 68 12.21 -3.42 20.16
C VAL A 68 12.65 -2.06 19.60
N VAL A 69 11.78 -1.40 18.83
CA VAL A 69 12.08 -0.09 18.21
C VAL A 69 12.11 1.06 19.24
N ARG A 70 11.17 1.09 20.19
CA ARG A 70 10.98 2.25 21.09
C ARG A 70 11.75 2.17 22.40
N VAL A 71 12.09 0.97 22.86
CA VAL A 71 12.69 0.72 24.17
C VAL A 71 14.05 0.06 24.02
N CYS A 72 14.12 -1.12 23.41
CA CYS A 72 15.36 -1.90 23.32
C CYS A 72 16.46 -1.16 22.54
N ARG A 73 16.08 -0.46 21.47
CA ARG A 73 16.99 0.39 20.68
C ARG A 73 17.69 1.50 21.49
N LEU A 74 17.14 1.89 22.64
CA LEU A 74 17.68 2.97 23.48
C LEU A 74 18.57 2.47 24.63
N VAL A 75 18.71 1.15 24.79
CA VAL A 75 19.45 0.54 25.91
C VAL A 75 20.95 0.83 25.81
N CYS A 76 21.57 0.49 24.68
CA CYS A 76 22.99 0.74 24.41
C CYS A 76 23.27 0.76 22.90
N PRO A 77 24.45 1.26 22.46
CA PRO A 77 24.82 1.32 21.05
C PRO A 77 24.77 -0.03 20.32
N GLU A 78 25.17 -1.13 20.98
CA GLU A 78 25.20 -2.47 20.39
C GLU A 78 23.79 -2.98 20.08
N TRP A 79 22.83 -2.75 21.00
CA TRP A 79 21.43 -3.09 20.78
C TRP A 79 20.82 -2.22 19.69
N LYS A 80 21.21 -0.95 19.62
CA LYS A 80 20.79 -0.05 18.55
C LYS A 80 21.26 -0.56 17.19
N GLU A 81 22.52 -0.96 17.05
CA GLU A 81 23.05 -1.51 15.79
C GLU A 81 22.31 -2.78 15.37
N LEU A 82 22.03 -3.66 16.33
CA LEU A 82 21.28 -4.90 16.09
C LEU A 82 19.84 -4.62 15.63
N VAL A 83 19.13 -3.72 16.32
CA VAL A 83 17.76 -3.32 16.00
C VAL A 83 17.69 -2.55 14.67
N ASP A 84 18.68 -1.73 14.35
CA ASP A 84 18.73 -0.99 13.08
C ASP A 84 19.20 -1.90 11.91
N SER A 85 19.65 -3.13 12.19
CA SER A 85 20.12 -4.05 11.16
C SER A 85 18.99 -4.63 10.30
N ALA A 86 19.22 -4.70 9.00
CA ALA A 86 18.31 -5.39 8.08
C ALA A 86 18.21 -6.91 8.35
N ALA A 87 19.24 -7.53 8.93
CA ALA A 87 19.26 -8.96 9.25
C ALA A 87 18.21 -9.31 10.30
N HIS A 88 18.13 -8.54 11.38
CA HIS A 88 17.17 -8.73 12.47
C HIS A 88 15.72 -8.75 11.95
N TRP A 89 15.34 -7.75 11.15
CA TRP A 89 13.98 -7.64 10.62
C TRP A 89 13.67 -8.67 9.53
N ARG A 90 14.66 -9.08 8.73
CA ARG A 90 14.51 -10.21 7.79
C ARG A 90 14.21 -11.51 8.51
N GLU A 91 14.93 -11.78 9.60
CA GLU A 91 14.73 -12.99 10.39
C GLU A 91 13.35 -12.99 11.06
N ARG A 92 12.91 -11.84 11.58
CA ARG A 92 11.53 -11.64 12.06
C ARG A 92 10.49 -11.95 10.99
N CYS A 93 10.65 -11.38 9.78
CA CYS A 93 9.77 -11.65 8.65
C CYS A 93 9.70 -13.15 8.33
N ARG A 94 10.87 -13.82 8.30
CA ARG A 94 10.98 -15.25 8.02
C ARG A 94 10.24 -16.11 9.04
N ARG A 95 10.42 -15.85 10.34
CA ARG A 95 9.76 -16.61 11.44
C ARG A 95 8.24 -16.53 11.38
N GLU A 96 7.74 -15.40 10.89
CA GLU A 96 6.30 -15.13 10.83
C GLU A 96 5.69 -15.35 9.44
N GLY A 97 6.47 -15.86 8.48
CA GLY A 97 5.99 -16.13 7.11
C GLY A 97 5.70 -14.87 6.28
N ILE A 98 6.19 -13.70 6.69
CA ILE A 98 6.06 -12.46 5.92
C ILE A 98 7.14 -12.46 4.84
N GLN A 99 6.73 -12.49 3.58
CA GLN A 99 7.64 -12.48 2.44
C GLN A 99 7.34 -11.29 1.52
N PRO A 100 8.37 -10.65 0.95
CA PRO A 100 8.18 -9.72 -0.16
C PRO A 100 7.50 -10.42 -1.33
N CYS A 101 6.57 -9.75 -2.02
CA CYS A 101 5.92 -10.32 -3.20
C CYS A 101 6.88 -10.59 -4.36
N ASP A 102 7.98 -9.84 -4.44
CA ASP A 102 9.03 -10.01 -5.45
C ASP A 102 10.37 -10.26 -4.75
N ALA A 103 10.80 -11.52 -4.75
CA ALA A 103 12.07 -11.93 -4.15
C ALA A 103 13.30 -11.28 -4.83
N SER A 104 13.16 -10.80 -6.07
CA SER A 104 14.24 -10.11 -6.79
C SER A 104 14.42 -8.65 -6.35
N ARG A 105 13.47 -8.10 -5.58
CA ARG A 105 13.46 -6.70 -5.13
C ARG A 105 13.21 -6.65 -3.62
N PRO A 106 14.26 -6.87 -2.80
CA PRO A 106 14.10 -6.82 -1.36
C PRO A 106 13.68 -5.41 -0.91
N PRO A 107 12.90 -5.30 0.18
CA PRO A 107 12.60 -4.03 0.82
C PRO A 107 13.87 -3.24 1.15
N VAL A 108 13.80 -1.92 0.93
CA VAL A 108 14.90 -0.99 1.29
C VAL A 108 15.05 -0.90 2.81
N ASP A 109 13.92 -0.82 3.52
CA ASP A 109 13.87 -0.83 4.99
C ASP A 109 13.01 -2.02 5.45
N TRP A 110 13.67 -3.02 6.02
CA TRP A 110 13.03 -4.24 6.50
C TRP A 110 12.20 -4.02 7.77
N CYS A 111 12.56 -3.05 8.62
CA CYS A 111 11.79 -2.69 9.81
C CYS A 111 10.44 -2.12 9.39
N GLN A 112 10.46 -1.13 8.48
CA GLN A 112 9.25 -0.53 7.94
C GLN A 112 8.38 -1.56 7.21
N PHE A 113 9.00 -2.40 6.39
CA PHE A 113 8.29 -3.48 5.69
C PHE A 113 7.58 -4.43 6.66
N TYR A 114 8.26 -4.86 7.73
CA TYR A 114 7.68 -5.72 8.76
C TYR A 114 6.49 -5.02 9.44
N ILE A 115 6.67 -3.79 9.91
CA ILE A 115 5.64 -3.03 10.63
C ILE A 115 4.40 -2.80 9.75
N LEU A 116 4.60 -2.43 8.48
CA LEU A 116 3.50 -2.22 7.54
C LEU A 116 2.73 -3.50 7.26
N ASN A 117 3.42 -4.62 7.04
CA ASN A 117 2.75 -5.91 6.83
C ASN A 117 1.98 -6.37 8.06
N LYS A 118 2.55 -6.23 9.26
CA LYS A 118 1.86 -6.60 10.51
C LYS A 118 0.60 -5.80 10.76
N ASN A 119 0.58 -4.54 10.33
CA ASN A 119 -0.56 -3.65 10.51
C ASN A 119 -1.52 -3.65 9.31
N ARG A 120 -1.21 -4.39 8.23
CA ARG A 120 -2.01 -4.44 7.00
C ARG A 120 -3.35 -5.08 7.27
N ARG A 121 -4.42 -4.32 7.01
CA ARG A 121 -5.81 -4.75 7.10
C ARG A 121 -6.69 -3.81 6.29
N ASN A 122 -7.90 -4.25 5.97
CA ASN A 122 -8.90 -3.39 5.37
C ASN A 122 -9.42 -2.37 6.41
N LEU A 123 -9.30 -1.08 6.10
CA LEU A 123 -9.76 0.03 6.95
C LEU A 123 -11.24 0.37 6.74
N ILE A 124 -11.86 -0.09 5.63
CA ILE A 124 -13.30 0.07 5.38
C ILE A 124 -14.09 -0.81 6.35
N LYS A 125 -15.06 -0.22 7.04
CA LYS A 125 -15.98 -0.96 7.90
C LYS A 125 -17.14 -1.51 7.06
N ASN A 126 -17.59 -2.73 7.39
CA ASN A 126 -18.70 -3.39 6.70
C ASN A 126 -18.59 -3.34 5.14
N PRO A 127 -17.49 -3.86 4.56
CA PRO A 127 -17.27 -3.80 3.11
C PRO A 127 -18.16 -4.75 2.31
N LYS A 128 -18.68 -5.81 2.96
CA LYS A 128 -19.44 -6.90 2.33
C LYS A 128 -20.97 -6.83 2.54
N ALA A 129 -21.49 -5.72 3.11
CA ALA A 129 -22.93 -5.53 3.38
C ALA A 129 -23.57 -6.53 4.37
N GLU A 130 -22.76 -7.17 5.22
CA GLU A 130 -23.22 -8.11 6.26
C GLU A 130 -24.04 -7.39 7.34
N ALA A 131 -23.66 -6.16 7.69
CA ALA A 131 -24.34 -5.34 8.69
C ALA A 131 -25.22 -4.25 8.06
N GLY A 132 -25.85 -4.55 6.92
CA GLY A 132 -26.64 -3.55 6.20
C GLY A 132 -25.77 -2.36 5.75
N LEU A 133 -26.21 -1.13 6.02
CA LEU A 133 -25.46 0.10 5.75
C LEU A 133 -24.66 0.61 6.97
N GLN A 134 -24.56 -0.17 8.04
CA GLN A 134 -23.81 0.28 9.23
C GLN A 134 -22.37 0.65 8.87
N GLY A 135 -21.91 1.80 9.39
CA GLY A 135 -20.59 2.35 9.11
C GLY A 135 -20.49 3.17 7.81
N TRP A 136 -21.52 3.20 6.97
CA TRP A 136 -21.57 4.01 5.76
C TRP A 136 -22.42 5.26 5.96
N GLU A 137 -21.89 6.41 5.56
CA GLU A 137 -22.65 7.65 5.47
C GLU A 137 -23.26 7.77 4.08
N ILE A 138 -24.55 8.05 3.98
CA ILE A 138 -25.22 8.22 2.68
C ILE A 138 -24.86 9.60 2.12
N ALA A 139 -24.21 9.61 0.96
CA ALA A 139 -23.76 10.81 0.28
C ALA A 139 -24.74 11.10 -0.88
N GLY A 140 -25.83 11.79 -0.62
CA GLY A 140 -26.81 12.11 -1.65
C GLY A 140 -27.95 12.94 -1.11
N ASN A 141 -28.82 13.38 -2.00
CA ASN A 141 -30.08 14.02 -1.61
C ASN A 141 -30.99 12.96 -0.96
N GLY A 142 -31.96 13.38 -0.15
CA GLY A 142 -32.81 12.53 0.70
C GLY A 142 -33.57 11.38 0.02
N ASP A 143 -33.49 11.24 -1.31
CA ASP A 143 -34.11 10.17 -2.11
C ASP A 143 -33.19 8.95 -2.33
N ALA A 144 -31.94 8.99 -1.85
CA ALA A 144 -30.96 7.92 -2.04
C ALA A 144 -31.33 6.66 -1.26
N CYS A 145 -31.86 5.65 -1.96
CA CYS A 145 -32.24 4.38 -1.35
C CYS A 145 -31.25 3.27 -1.70
N TRP A 146 -30.77 2.58 -0.67
CA TRP A 146 -29.90 1.41 -0.81
C TRP A 146 -30.63 0.16 -0.32
N LEU A 147 -30.36 -0.96 -0.99
CA LEU A 147 -30.70 -2.29 -0.49
C LEU A 147 -29.43 -3.08 -0.21
N THR A 148 -29.55 -4.12 0.62
CA THR A 148 -28.54 -5.17 0.76
C THR A 148 -29.14 -6.51 0.37
N GLU A 149 -28.45 -7.21 -0.53
CA GLU A 149 -28.92 -8.47 -1.08
C GLU A 149 -27.81 -9.51 -1.09
N GLU A 150 -28.20 -10.78 -1.19
CA GLU A 150 -27.28 -11.84 -1.55
C GLU A 150 -26.78 -11.68 -2.99
N ASN A 151 -25.56 -12.14 -3.22
CA ASN A 151 -24.92 -12.16 -4.51
C ASN A 151 -25.65 -13.13 -5.42
N ARG A 152 -26.33 -12.61 -6.45
CA ARG A 152 -26.99 -13.43 -7.48
C ARG A 152 -26.00 -14.08 -8.46
N LYS A 153 -24.72 -13.71 -8.36
CA LYS A 153 -23.61 -14.24 -9.16
C LYS A 153 -22.49 -14.66 -8.23
N PRO A 154 -21.82 -15.80 -8.50
CA PRO A 154 -20.65 -16.20 -7.75
C PRO A 154 -19.61 -15.07 -7.75
N PHE A 155 -19.16 -14.70 -6.56
CA PHE A 155 -18.02 -13.80 -6.41
C PHE A 155 -16.73 -14.64 -6.45
N PRO A 156 -15.61 -14.12 -6.99
CA PRO A 156 -14.35 -14.88 -7.07
C PRO A 156 -13.87 -15.43 -5.72
N GLU A 157 -14.17 -14.72 -4.63
CA GLU A 157 -13.94 -15.17 -3.26
C GLU A 157 -15.27 -15.63 -2.62
N ASN A 158 -15.37 -16.93 -2.32
CA ASN A 158 -16.61 -17.55 -1.82
C ASN A 158 -17.11 -16.99 -0.48
N THR A 159 -16.26 -16.26 0.27
CA THR A 159 -16.66 -15.63 1.55
C THR A 159 -17.52 -14.37 1.34
N VAL A 160 -17.58 -13.84 0.12
CA VAL A 160 -18.36 -12.65 -0.22
C VAL A 160 -19.73 -13.09 -0.73
N THR A 161 -20.72 -13.09 0.17
CA THR A 161 -22.07 -13.60 -0.12
C THR A 161 -23.09 -12.50 -0.33
N ARG A 162 -22.80 -11.26 0.09
CA ARG A 162 -23.72 -10.12 0.02
C ARG A 162 -23.13 -8.91 -0.72
N CYS A 163 -24.02 -8.03 -1.15
CA CYS A 163 -23.68 -6.77 -1.81
C CYS A 163 -24.67 -5.65 -1.48
N PHE A 164 -24.22 -4.42 -1.68
CA PHE A 164 -25.06 -3.23 -1.71
C PHE A 164 -25.67 -3.06 -3.10
N VAL A 165 -26.93 -2.66 -3.17
CA VAL A 165 -27.63 -2.42 -4.45
C VAL A 165 -28.23 -1.03 -4.44
N SER A 166 -27.92 -0.21 -5.46
CA SER A 166 -28.61 1.06 -5.65
C SER A 166 -30.07 0.80 -6.02
N PHE A 167 -31.01 1.40 -5.29
CA PHE A 167 -32.43 1.10 -5.44
C PHE A 167 -33.18 2.21 -6.17
N ASN A 168 -32.98 3.46 -5.75
CA ASN A 168 -33.71 4.59 -6.31
C ASN A 168 -32.88 5.88 -6.30
N GLY A 169 -32.88 6.59 -7.42
CA GLY A 169 -32.13 7.83 -7.58
C GLY A 169 -30.61 7.61 -7.58
N LEU A 170 -29.86 8.70 -7.42
CA LEU A 170 -28.41 8.63 -7.31
C LEU A 170 -28.03 8.18 -5.90
N CYS A 171 -27.65 6.92 -5.77
CA CYS A 171 -27.28 6.29 -4.51
C CYS A 171 -25.77 6.36 -4.37
N LEU A 172 -25.23 7.29 -3.58
CA LEU A 172 -23.82 7.23 -3.17
C LEU A 172 -23.74 7.03 -1.66
N LYS A 173 -22.69 6.35 -1.24
CA LYS A 173 -22.33 6.20 0.16
C LYS A 173 -20.83 6.40 0.32
N ARG A 174 -20.42 6.88 1.49
CA ARG A 174 -19.03 7.21 1.79
C ARG A 174 -18.60 6.71 3.16
N GLN A 175 -17.29 6.49 3.27
CA GLN A 175 -16.60 6.37 4.55
C GLN A 175 -15.42 7.33 4.57
N LEU A 176 -15.28 8.01 5.72
CA LEU A 176 -14.14 8.85 6.04
C LEU A 176 -13.29 8.10 7.06
N ILE A 177 -12.10 7.71 6.64
CA ILE A 177 -11.15 6.96 7.46
C ILE A 177 -10.18 7.97 8.10
N ASP A 178 -10.12 7.95 9.42
CA ASP A 178 -9.18 8.72 10.23
C ASP A 178 -7.92 7.88 10.46
N LEU A 179 -6.83 8.25 9.79
CA LEU A 179 -5.60 7.45 9.81
C LEU A 179 -4.97 7.38 11.20
N GLN A 180 -5.06 8.47 11.98
CA GLN A 180 -4.52 8.50 13.33
C GLN A 180 -5.27 7.52 14.24
N LYS A 181 -6.60 7.48 14.16
CA LYS A 181 -7.42 6.50 14.90
C LYS A 181 -7.17 5.06 14.45
N GLU A 182 -6.81 4.85 13.20
CA GLU A 182 -6.41 3.54 12.68
C GLU A 182 -4.94 3.18 13.00
N GLY A 183 -4.21 4.02 13.75
CA GLY A 183 -2.86 3.73 14.24
C GLY A 183 -1.72 4.27 13.36
N TYR A 184 -2.04 5.06 12.33
CA TYR A 184 -1.06 5.67 11.42
C TYR A 184 -0.83 7.13 11.81
N SER A 185 0.27 7.39 12.53
CA SER A 185 0.59 8.74 13.01
C SER A 185 0.90 9.74 11.88
N ALA A 186 0.73 11.03 12.15
CA ALA A 186 1.09 12.11 11.22
C ALA A 186 2.54 12.02 10.73
N ALA A 187 3.51 11.89 11.64
CA ALA A 187 4.92 11.75 11.28
C ALA A 187 5.20 10.54 10.39
N PHE A 188 4.51 9.42 10.65
CA PHE A 188 4.60 8.22 9.83
C PHE A 188 4.07 8.47 8.41
N MET A 189 2.89 9.07 8.27
CA MET A 189 2.30 9.37 6.96
C MET A 189 3.11 10.41 6.19
N ASP A 190 3.72 11.39 6.87
CA ASP A 190 4.46 12.47 6.23
C ASP A 190 5.86 12.03 5.76
N GLN A 191 6.56 11.24 6.57
CA GLN A 191 7.94 10.83 6.30
C GLN A 191 8.00 9.58 5.42
N LEU A 192 7.17 8.57 5.71
CA LEU A 192 7.22 7.30 5.00
C LEU A 192 6.37 7.31 3.72
N GLN A 193 5.23 8.00 3.76
CA GLN A 193 4.26 8.03 2.66
C GLN A 193 3.99 6.62 2.06
N PRO A 194 3.60 5.63 2.89
CA PRO A 194 3.37 4.27 2.41
C PRO A 194 2.29 4.23 1.32
N ASP A 195 2.37 3.24 0.43
CA ASP A 195 1.38 3.06 -0.64
C ASP A 195 -0.02 2.88 -0.03
N ILE A 196 -0.99 3.65 -0.52
CA ILE A 196 -2.40 3.50 -0.11
C ILE A 196 -3.15 2.84 -1.25
N LYS A 197 -3.47 1.54 -1.08
CA LYS A 197 -4.23 0.77 -2.06
C LYS A 197 -5.71 0.86 -1.72
N ILE A 198 -6.52 1.28 -2.68
CA ILE A 198 -7.98 1.31 -2.58
C ILE A 198 -8.55 0.46 -3.70
N SER A 199 -9.43 -0.48 -3.37
CA SER A 199 -10.15 -1.28 -4.36
C SER A 199 -11.65 -1.34 -4.09
N ASP A 200 -12.42 -1.58 -5.14
CA ASP A 200 -13.86 -1.75 -5.07
C ASP A 200 -14.32 -2.74 -6.14
N TRP A 201 -15.38 -3.47 -5.84
CA TRP A 201 -15.97 -4.43 -6.77
C TRP A 201 -17.36 -4.02 -7.18
N TYR A 202 -17.62 -4.07 -8.48
CA TYR A 202 -18.89 -3.67 -9.04
C TYR A 202 -19.40 -4.67 -10.09
N THR A 203 -20.72 -4.74 -10.22
CA THR A 203 -21.40 -5.49 -11.28
C THR A 203 -22.80 -4.95 -11.52
N THR A 204 -23.43 -5.41 -12.61
CA THR A 204 -24.88 -5.25 -12.83
C THR A 204 -25.49 -6.57 -13.29
N ASN A 205 -26.75 -6.78 -12.94
CA ASN A 205 -27.53 -7.97 -13.30
C ASN A 205 -28.65 -7.65 -14.30
N THR A 206 -28.56 -6.51 -14.98
CA THR A 206 -29.66 -6.01 -15.80
C THR A 206 -29.18 -5.64 -17.19
N HIS A 207 -30.03 -5.88 -18.17
CA HIS A 207 -29.88 -5.47 -19.57
C HIS A 207 -29.83 -3.93 -19.73
N TYR A 208 -30.21 -3.17 -18.68
CA TYR A 208 -30.24 -1.72 -18.70
C TYR A 208 -28.86 -1.11 -18.42
N LYS A 209 -28.65 0.08 -18.98
CA LYS A 209 -27.50 0.92 -18.71
C LYS A 209 -27.50 1.38 -17.24
N ASN A 210 -26.51 0.92 -16.46
CA ASN A 210 -26.34 1.31 -15.05
C ASN A 210 -25.12 2.20 -14.89
N LEU A 211 -25.25 3.28 -14.13
CA LEU A 211 -24.12 4.14 -13.79
C LEU A 211 -23.41 3.57 -12.56
N TYR A 212 -22.10 3.33 -12.67
CA TYR A 212 -21.19 3.18 -11.55
C TYR A 212 -20.39 4.47 -11.37
N GLN A 213 -20.18 4.88 -10.13
CA GLN A 213 -19.40 6.05 -9.75
C GLN A 213 -18.53 5.73 -8.53
N VAL A 214 -17.25 6.09 -8.58
CA VAL A 214 -16.35 6.05 -7.43
C VAL A 214 -15.46 7.29 -7.37
N ASN A 215 -15.18 7.76 -6.18
CA ASN A 215 -14.27 8.88 -5.90
C ASN A 215 -13.42 8.51 -4.68
N MET A 216 -12.11 8.60 -4.83
CA MET A 216 -11.14 8.22 -3.82
C MET A 216 -10.24 9.42 -3.55
N GLN A 217 -10.20 9.92 -2.32
CA GLN A 217 -9.49 11.15 -1.98
C GLN A 217 -8.59 10.94 -0.76
N LEU A 218 -7.37 11.49 -0.83
CA LEU A 218 -6.50 11.69 0.33
C LEU A 218 -6.64 13.14 0.78
N LEU A 219 -6.92 13.32 2.06
CA LEU A 219 -7.28 14.62 2.62
C LEU A 219 -6.29 15.03 3.72
N ASP A 220 -6.07 16.34 3.85
CA ASP A 220 -5.33 16.94 4.95
C ASP A 220 -6.16 17.09 6.25
N GLU A 221 -5.59 17.74 7.26
CA GLU A 221 -6.23 17.99 8.55
C GLU A 221 -7.47 18.89 8.42
N GLU A 222 -7.45 19.82 7.47
CA GLU A 222 -8.53 20.74 7.11
C GLU A 222 -9.58 20.12 6.17
N MET A 223 -9.51 18.81 5.93
CA MET A 223 -10.41 18.05 5.04
C MET A 223 -10.37 18.49 3.57
N GLN A 224 -9.30 19.16 3.15
CA GLN A 224 -9.03 19.50 1.76
C GLN A 224 -8.32 18.36 1.05
N ALA A 225 -8.61 18.19 -0.24
CA ALA A 225 -8.01 17.12 -1.02
C ALA A 225 -6.56 17.47 -1.40
N ILE A 226 -5.60 16.69 -0.88
CA ILE A 226 -4.20 16.72 -1.31
C ILE A 226 -4.09 16.08 -2.69
N THR A 227 -4.71 14.90 -2.83
CA THR A 227 -4.79 14.20 -4.11
C THR A 227 -6.09 13.42 -4.21
N SER A 228 -6.54 13.21 -5.45
CA SER A 228 -7.76 12.46 -5.71
C SER A 228 -7.58 11.61 -6.96
N TYR A 229 -8.05 10.37 -6.88
CA TYR A 229 -8.43 9.65 -8.07
C TYR A 229 -9.79 10.20 -8.46
N HIS A 230 -9.81 11.02 -9.53
CA HIS A 230 -10.96 11.78 -9.97
C HIS A 230 -12.23 10.91 -10.03
N PRO A 231 -13.44 11.50 -9.89
CA PRO A 231 -14.68 10.76 -9.95
C PRO A 231 -14.74 9.90 -11.22
N TYR A 232 -14.48 8.60 -11.07
CA TYR A 232 -14.53 7.65 -12.15
C TYR A 232 -16.00 7.27 -12.31
N LYS A 233 -16.57 7.65 -13.45
CA LYS A 233 -17.94 7.32 -13.82
C LYS A 233 -17.89 6.43 -15.04
N MET A 234 -18.55 5.29 -14.95
CA MET A 234 -18.70 4.40 -16.09
C MET A 234 -20.15 3.94 -16.20
N PHE A 235 -20.58 3.71 -17.42
CA PHE A 235 -21.84 3.03 -17.66
C PHE A 235 -21.58 1.57 -17.97
N LEU A 236 -22.33 0.71 -17.30
CA LEU A 236 -22.30 -0.73 -17.48
C LEU A 236 -23.49 -1.10 -18.33
N GLU A 237 -23.22 -1.81 -19.42
CA GLU A 237 -24.19 -2.31 -20.36
C GLU A 237 -23.92 -3.79 -20.58
N GLY A 238 -24.98 -4.57 -20.78
CA GLY A 238 -24.87 -5.99 -21.08
C GLY A 238 -25.47 -6.90 -20.02
N ASP A 239 -26.06 -7.96 -20.53
CA ASP A 239 -26.68 -9.03 -19.76
C ASP A 239 -25.56 -9.80 -19.09
N ASN A 240 -25.73 -10.13 -17.81
CA ASN A 240 -24.76 -10.95 -17.11
C ASN A 240 -23.33 -10.33 -16.98
N TYR A 241 -23.22 -9.00 -16.84
CA TYR A 241 -21.93 -8.32 -16.60
C TYR A 241 -21.13 -8.98 -15.46
N PRO A 242 -19.85 -9.36 -15.61
CA PRO A 242 -19.12 -10.05 -14.55
C PRO A 242 -18.88 -9.16 -13.33
N TRP A 243 -18.39 -9.73 -12.22
CA TRP A 243 -17.80 -8.92 -11.17
C TRP A 243 -16.47 -8.34 -11.67
N CYS A 244 -16.33 -7.02 -11.60
CA CYS A 244 -15.10 -6.33 -11.97
C CYS A 244 -14.52 -5.60 -10.77
N GLU A 245 -13.19 -5.61 -10.67
CA GLU A 245 -12.45 -4.87 -9.65
C GLU A 245 -11.89 -3.59 -10.28
N ILE A 246 -12.08 -2.46 -9.60
CA ILE A 246 -11.26 -1.27 -9.81
C ILE A 246 -10.28 -1.15 -8.65
N THR A 247 -9.02 -0.88 -8.96
CA THR A 247 -7.97 -0.66 -7.96
C THR A 247 -7.19 0.59 -8.31
N HIS A 248 -6.96 1.45 -7.31
CA HIS A 248 -6.03 2.56 -7.40
C HIS A 248 -5.01 2.48 -6.26
N VAL A 249 -3.77 2.89 -6.52
CA VAL A 249 -2.71 2.96 -5.51
C VAL A 249 -2.13 4.36 -5.52
N PHE A 250 -2.36 5.10 -4.44
CA PHE A 250 -1.70 6.38 -4.23
C PHE A 250 -0.26 6.16 -3.79
N ARG A 251 0.66 6.83 -4.47
CA ARG A 251 2.10 6.78 -4.19
C ARG A 251 2.66 8.18 -4.21
N ASN A 252 3.68 8.44 -3.40
CA ASN A 252 4.39 9.73 -3.39
C ASN A 252 3.41 10.91 -3.33
N TYR A 253 2.37 10.80 -2.51
CA TYR A 253 1.28 11.77 -2.45
C TYR A 253 1.66 13.06 -1.70
N GLY A 254 2.89 13.15 -1.19
CA GLY A 254 3.36 14.27 -0.38
C GLY A 254 2.96 14.15 1.09
N PRO A 255 3.54 14.98 1.97
CA PRO A 255 3.14 15.02 3.37
C PRO A 255 1.75 15.64 3.53
N GLY A 256 1.16 15.46 4.72
CA GLY A 256 -0.08 16.12 5.14
C GLY A 256 -1.31 15.22 5.15
N VAL A 257 -1.26 14.00 4.61
CA VAL A 257 -2.43 13.11 4.57
C VAL A 257 -2.83 12.68 5.98
N ARG A 258 -4.09 12.95 6.35
CA ARG A 258 -4.71 12.59 7.65
C ARG A 258 -5.96 11.75 7.49
N PHE A 259 -6.70 11.94 6.40
CA PHE A 259 -7.92 11.17 6.15
C PHE A 259 -7.95 10.57 4.75
N ILE A 260 -8.68 9.47 4.62
CA ILE A 260 -9.04 8.88 3.33
C ILE A 260 -10.55 8.96 3.20
N ARG A 261 -11.04 9.60 2.13
CA ARG A 261 -12.46 9.61 1.80
C ARG A 261 -12.71 8.70 0.61
N PHE A 262 -13.43 7.62 0.88
CA PHE A 262 -13.89 6.68 -0.13
C PHE A 262 -15.38 6.87 -0.35
N THR A 263 -15.79 7.26 -1.56
CA THR A 263 -17.19 7.41 -1.95
C THR A 263 -17.46 6.57 -3.18
N HIS A 264 -18.50 5.75 -3.15
CA HIS A 264 -18.91 4.97 -4.30
C HIS A 264 -20.42 4.86 -4.40
N GLY A 265 -20.91 4.46 -5.56
CA GLY A 265 -22.32 4.35 -5.79
C GLY A 265 -22.70 4.27 -7.25
N GLY A 266 -23.96 4.61 -7.50
CA GLY A 266 -24.53 4.53 -8.83
C GLY A 266 -25.98 4.95 -8.88
N LEU A 267 -26.52 4.96 -10.08
CA LEU A 267 -27.94 5.21 -10.28
C LEU A 267 -28.73 3.93 -9.95
N GLY A 268 -29.78 4.05 -9.15
CA GLY A 268 -30.78 3.01 -8.94
C GLY A 268 -32.10 3.40 -9.60
N LYS A 269 -32.78 2.43 -10.21
CA LYS A 269 -34.09 2.63 -10.83
C LYS A 269 -35.03 1.48 -10.45
N GLN A 270 -36.14 1.84 -9.82
CA GLN A 270 -37.26 0.92 -9.61
C GLN A 270 -37.94 0.57 -10.93
N THR A 271 -38.34 -0.69 -11.08
CA THR A 271 -39.07 -1.19 -12.24
C THR A 271 -40.22 -2.09 -11.80
N PRO A 272 -41.22 -2.34 -12.67
CA PRO A 272 -42.30 -3.27 -12.35
C PRO A 272 -41.83 -4.71 -12.02
N ARG A 273 -40.60 -5.08 -12.41
CA ARG A 273 -40.02 -6.42 -12.20
C ARG A 273 -39.00 -6.48 -11.05
N GLY A 274 -38.90 -5.43 -10.24
CA GLY A 274 -37.92 -5.29 -9.16
C GLY A 274 -37.09 -4.01 -9.31
N HIS A 275 -35.80 -4.06 -9.02
CA HIS A 275 -34.90 -2.90 -9.11
C HIS A 275 -33.70 -3.17 -9.98
N ASN A 276 -33.34 -2.14 -10.73
CA ASN A 276 -32.18 -2.12 -11.59
C ASN A 276 -31.20 -1.10 -11.05
N GLY A 277 -30.08 -1.60 -10.54
CA GLY A 277 -29.05 -0.74 -9.98
C GLY A 277 -27.71 -1.43 -9.97
N ILE A 278 -26.69 -0.61 -9.71
CA ILE A 278 -25.34 -1.09 -9.49
C ILE A 278 -25.28 -1.96 -8.25
N ARG A 279 -24.48 -3.01 -8.32
CA ARG A 279 -24.16 -3.87 -7.19
C ARG A 279 -22.71 -3.64 -6.81
N LEU A 280 -22.47 -3.38 -5.52
CA LEU A 280 -21.15 -3.05 -4.99
C LEU A 280 -20.84 -3.93 -3.78
N THR A 281 -19.61 -4.41 -3.64
CA THR A 281 -19.19 -5.18 -2.47
C THR A 281 -17.66 -5.20 -2.34
N ASN A 282 -17.17 -5.79 -1.26
CA ASN A 282 -15.76 -6.09 -1.01
C ASN A 282 -14.81 -4.90 -1.22
N SER A 283 -15.26 -3.68 -0.90
CA SER A 283 -14.43 -2.48 -0.96
C SER A 283 -13.29 -2.57 0.06
N SER A 284 -12.08 -2.14 -0.31
CA SER A 284 -10.92 -2.19 0.56
C SER A 284 -10.13 -0.89 0.54
N VAL A 285 -9.60 -0.50 1.70
CA VAL A 285 -8.54 0.50 1.83
C VAL A 285 -7.44 -0.13 2.68
N GLU A 286 -6.24 -0.27 2.13
CA GLU A 286 -5.09 -0.87 2.78
C GLU A 286 -3.87 0.07 2.71
N ILE A 287 -3.13 0.14 3.81
CA ILE A 287 -1.81 0.80 3.86
C ILE A 287 -0.75 -0.28 3.63
N CYS A 288 0.00 -0.16 2.55
CA CYS A 288 0.94 -1.17 2.06
C CYS A 288 2.39 -0.66 2.09
N PRO A 289 3.37 -1.57 2.20
CA PRO A 289 4.76 -1.24 1.90
C PRO A 289 4.91 -0.65 0.50
N ALA A 290 5.70 0.42 0.37
CA ALA A 290 5.96 1.14 -0.89
C ALA A 290 6.63 0.29 -2.01
N ALA A 291 6.93 -0.98 -1.72
CA ALA A 291 7.58 -1.92 -2.62
C ALA A 291 6.63 -3.06 -3.01
N GLU A 292 5.55 -2.72 -3.71
CA GLU A 292 4.82 -3.66 -4.58
C GLU A 292 4.63 -3.01 -5.96
N ARG A 293 5.75 -2.75 -6.67
CA ARG A 293 5.72 -2.38 -8.10
C ARG A 293 5.28 -3.60 -8.90
N ARG A 294 3.97 -3.82 -9.06
CA ARG A 294 3.48 -4.73 -10.10
C ARG A 294 3.87 -4.14 -11.46
N THR A 295 4.66 -4.89 -12.22
CA THR A 295 4.75 -4.71 -13.65
C THR A 295 3.34 -4.86 -14.21
N SER A 296 2.81 -3.78 -14.78
CA SER A 296 1.71 -3.89 -15.73
C SER A 296 2.22 -4.77 -16.87
N ARG A 297 1.77 -6.03 -16.94
CA ARG A 297 1.63 -6.67 -18.24
C ARG A 297 0.52 -5.91 -18.96
N MET A 298 0.91 -4.90 -19.74
CA MET A 298 0.12 -4.55 -20.91
C MET A 298 0.19 -5.77 -21.81
N GLU A 299 -0.88 -6.55 -21.84
CA GLU A 299 -1.21 -7.32 -23.02
C GLU A 299 -1.66 -6.29 -24.06
N ASP A 300 -0.69 -5.76 -24.81
CA ASP A 300 -0.98 -5.16 -26.11
C ASP A 300 -1.49 -6.31 -26.99
N GLY A 301 -2.81 -6.33 -27.17
CA GLY A 301 -3.48 -7.14 -28.17
C GLY A 301 -3.14 -6.62 -29.55
N THR A 302 -2.64 -7.54 -30.37
CA THR A 302 -2.48 -7.46 -31.82
C THR A 302 -3.70 -6.89 -32.54
#